data_AF-A0A1R3I532-F1
#
_entry.id   AF-A0A1R3I532-F1
#
_cell.length_a   1.000
_cell.length_b   1.000
_cell.length_c   1.000
_cell.angle_alpha   90.00
_cell.angle_beta   90.00
_cell.angle_gamma   90.00
#
_symmetry.space_group_name_H-M   'P 1'
#
loop_
_entity.id
_entity.type
_entity.pdbx_description
1 polymer ?
#
loop_
_entity_poly.entity_id
_entity_poly.type
_entity_poly.pdbx_seq_one_letter_code
_entity_poly.pdbx_strand_id
1 'polypeptide(L)'
;MSVPVTVIGTGLGPDSKRCGMPPCAPEGLGPEEFFKECRPPCAHFVAENYGHMDVLDDDSQLDITGKVCCSLCVNCKGPRGPMRKCVAGIVVAFLNYYFYDEKKDFMTIVDDPNVAPVKLDEVEFNI
;
A
#
# COMPACT_ATOMS: atom_id res chain seq x y z
N MET A 1 5.72 7.56 -24.36
CA MET A 1 6.54 7.11 -23.22
C MET A 1 5.61 6.47 -22.21
N SER A 2 5.77 5.18 -21.93
CA SER A 2 5.17 4.56 -20.74
C SER A 2 6.23 4.57 -19.65
N VAL A 3 5.84 4.99 -18.45
CA VAL A 3 6.67 4.92 -17.25
C VAL A 3 6.11 3.77 -16.42
N PRO A 4 6.93 2.82 -15.98
CA PRO A 4 6.45 1.76 -15.10
C PRO A 4 5.84 2.33 -13.83
N VAL A 5 4.70 1.79 -13.39
CA VAL A 5 3.99 2.26 -12.18
C VAL A 5 3.77 1.10 -11.23
N THR A 6 4.04 1.28 -9.95
CA THR A 6 3.57 0.37 -8.90
C THR A 6 2.72 1.16 -7.92
N VAL A 7 1.47 0.71 -7.74
CA VAL A 7 0.50 1.29 -6.83
C VAL A 7 0.43 0.41 -5.59
N ILE A 8 0.65 0.98 -4.41
CA ILE A 8 0.55 0.26 -3.13
C ILE A 8 -0.61 0.87 -2.33
N GLY A 9 -1.68 0.11 -2.23
CA GLY A 9 -2.93 0.45 -1.56
C GLY A 9 -3.08 -0.16 -0.17
N THR A 10 -4.18 0.20 0.49
CA THR A 10 -4.54 -0.23 1.85
C THR A 10 -6.00 -0.64 1.91
N GLY A 11 -6.31 -1.79 2.52
CA GLY A 11 -7.66 -2.36 2.55
C GLY A 11 -8.65 -1.67 3.48
N LEU A 12 -8.19 -0.94 4.50
CA LEU A 12 -9.06 -0.19 5.43
C LEU A 12 -9.44 1.21 4.92
N GLY A 13 -9.04 1.57 3.69
CA GLY A 13 -9.34 2.86 3.08
C GLY A 13 -10.84 3.18 2.94
N PRO A 14 -11.68 2.21 2.51
CA PRO A 14 -13.12 2.38 2.38
C PRO A 14 -13.88 2.49 3.71
N ASP A 15 -13.25 2.15 4.83
CA ASP A 15 -13.89 2.20 6.14
C ASP A 15 -13.91 3.61 6.72
N SER A 16 -15.06 4.02 7.26
CA SER A 16 -15.19 5.26 8.03
C SER A 16 -14.89 5.03 9.51
N LYS A 17 -14.03 5.84 10.12
CA LYS A 17 -13.68 5.69 11.54
C LYS A 17 -14.79 6.12 12.49
N ARG A 18 -15.61 7.10 12.09
CA ARG A 18 -16.69 7.68 12.90
C ARG A 18 -17.91 7.97 12.04
N CYS A 19 -19.10 7.87 12.63
CA CYS A 19 -20.35 8.24 11.99
C CYS A 19 -20.30 9.69 11.50
N GLY A 20 -20.48 9.91 10.19
CA GLY A 20 -20.47 11.24 9.56
C GLY A 20 -19.12 11.71 9.04
N MET A 21 -18.03 10.96 9.25
CA MET A 21 -16.76 11.21 8.55
C MET A 21 -16.70 10.42 7.24
N PRO A 22 -16.29 11.03 6.13
CA PRO A 22 -16.08 10.29 4.89
C PRO A 22 -14.91 9.30 5.06
N PRO A 23 -14.94 8.15 4.37
CA PRO A 23 -13.79 7.25 4.32
C PRO A 23 -12.61 7.92 3.61
N CYS A 24 -11.39 7.51 3.96
CA CYS A 24 -10.16 8.12 3.42
C CYS A 24 -9.93 7.74 1.95
N ALA A 25 -10.45 6.59 1.51
CA ALA A 25 -10.51 6.17 0.11
C ALA A 25 -11.82 5.39 -0.11
N PRO A 26 -12.93 6.06 -0.46
CA PRO A 26 -14.20 5.39 -0.73
C PRO A 26 -14.03 4.28 -1.77
N GLU A 27 -14.87 3.25 -1.69
CA GLU A 27 -14.91 2.15 -2.67
C GLU A 27 -15.06 2.70 -4.09
N GLY A 28 -14.25 2.22 -5.04
CA GLY A 28 -14.20 2.70 -6.41
C GLY A 28 -13.52 4.07 -6.63
N LEU A 29 -13.05 4.74 -5.57
CA LEU A 29 -12.23 5.97 -5.66
C LEU A 29 -10.84 5.78 -5.04
N GLY A 30 -10.48 4.53 -4.79
CA GLY A 30 -9.25 4.13 -4.14
C GLY A 30 -8.08 3.86 -5.11
N PRO A 31 -7.02 3.19 -4.61
CA PRO A 31 -5.84 2.84 -5.41
C PRO A 31 -6.16 1.94 -6.62
N GLU A 32 -7.23 1.15 -6.55
CA GLU A 32 -7.74 0.33 -7.66
C GLU A 32 -8.11 1.17 -8.89
N GLU A 33 -8.80 2.30 -8.70
CA GLU A 33 -9.19 3.17 -9.82
C GLU A 33 -7.97 3.87 -10.43
N PHE A 34 -7.03 4.28 -9.58
CA PHE A 34 -5.75 4.83 -10.06
C PHE A 34 -4.96 3.80 -10.87
N PHE A 35 -4.98 2.53 -10.46
CA PHE A 35 -4.33 1.45 -11.18
C PHE A 35 -4.97 1.17 -12.55
N LYS A 36 -6.30 1.22 -12.69
CA LYS A 36 -7.00 1.03 -13.97
C LYS A 36 -6.59 2.06 -15.03
N GLU A 37 -6.26 3.28 -14.60
CA GLU A 37 -5.78 4.34 -15.48
C GLU A 37 -4.28 4.23 -15.83
N CYS A 38 -3.54 3.31 -15.20
CA CYS A 38 -2.12 3.09 -15.48
C CYS A 38 -1.93 2.31 -16.78
N ARG A 39 -1.03 2.78 -17.65
CA ARG A 39 -0.59 2.02 -18.83
C ARG A 39 0.48 1.00 -18.44
N PRO A 40 0.46 -0.22 -19.01
CA PRO A 40 1.51 -1.18 -18.80
C PRO A 40 2.91 -0.64 -19.18
N PRO A 41 3.97 -1.04 -18.44
CA PRO A 41 3.89 -2.00 -17.35
C PRO A 41 3.44 -1.36 -16.02
N CYS A 42 2.50 -2.00 -15.33
CA CYS A 42 1.96 -1.51 -14.06
C CYS A 42 1.67 -2.65 -13.06
N ALA A 43 1.85 -2.38 -11.77
CA ALA A 43 1.51 -3.30 -10.70
C ALA A 43 0.62 -2.65 -9.63
N HIS A 44 -0.20 -3.47 -8.96
CA HIS A 44 -1.06 -3.07 -7.85
C HIS A 44 -0.91 -4.07 -6.70
N PHE A 45 -0.74 -3.56 -5.48
CA PHE A 45 -0.66 -4.35 -4.25
C PHE A 45 -1.58 -3.73 -3.20
N VAL A 46 -2.42 -4.51 -2.52
CA VAL A 46 -3.28 -4.00 -1.42
C VAL A 46 -2.94 -4.67 -0.11
N ALA A 47 -2.48 -3.88 0.87
CA ALA A 47 -2.29 -4.34 2.24
C ALA A 47 -3.64 -4.39 2.98
N GLU A 48 -4.25 -5.57 3.04
CA GLU A 48 -5.65 -5.81 3.46
C GLU A 48 -5.98 -5.19 4.82
N ASN A 49 -5.14 -5.44 5.83
CA ASN A 49 -5.44 -5.12 7.23
C ASN A 49 -4.84 -3.78 7.70
N TYR A 50 -4.49 -2.91 6.75
CA TYR A 50 -3.85 -1.62 7.00
C TYR A 50 -4.67 -0.48 6.41
N GLY A 51 -4.50 0.72 6.97
CA GLY A 51 -5.15 1.95 6.51
C GLY A 51 -4.15 3.01 6.07
N HIS A 52 -4.68 4.12 5.55
CA HIS A 52 -3.90 5.19 4.91
C HIS A 52 -2.69 5.65 5.74
N MET A 53 -2.87 5.78 7.06
CA MET A 53 -1.85 6.34 7.96
C MET A 53 -0.88 5.29 8.51
N ASP A 54 -1.05 4.01 8.18
CA ASP A 54 -0.20 2.95 8.72
C ASP A 54 1.19 2.83 8.07
N VAL A 55 1.43 3.61 7.01
CA VAL A 55 2.79 3.78 6.46
C VAL A 55 3.65 4.71 7.31
N LEU A 56 3.05 5.47 8.23
CA LEU A 56 3.77 6.34 9.16
C LEU A 56 4.39 5.56 10.31
N ASP A 57 5.20 6.24 11.12
CA ASP A 57 5.71 5.70 12.37
C ASP A 57 4.60 5.37 13.37
N ASP A 58 4.94 4.53 14.33
CA ASP A 58 4.05 4.18 15.44
C ASP A 58 3.74 5.42 16.30
N ASP A 59 2.55 5.47 16.91
CA ASP A 59 2.03 6.66 17.59
C ASP A 59 2.97 7.22 18.68
N SER A 60 3.83 6.39 19.29
CA SER A 60 4.83 6.84 20.28
C SER A 60 5.88 7.80 19.70
N GLN A 61 6.10 7.77 18.39
CA GLN A 61 7.10 8.58 17.68
C GLN A 61 6.48 9.78 16.95
N LEU A 62 5.15 9.85 16.88
CA LEU A 62 4.44 10.94 16.22
C LEU A 62 4.28 12.16 17.14
N ASP A 63 4.36 13.35 16.53
CA ASP A 63 3.98 14.60 17.18
C ASP A 63 2.45 14.68 17.37
N ILE A 64 1.98 15.78 17.96
CA ILE A 64 0.54 15.98 18.20
C ILE A 64 -0.23 16.02 16.88
N THR A 65 0.34 16.65 15.85
CA THR A 65 -0.27 16.77 14.53
C THR A 65 -0.48 15.39 13.89
N GLY A 66 0.56 14.56 13.87
CA GLY A 66 0.53 13.21 13.33
C GLY A 66 -0.49 12.32 14.05
N LYS A 67 -0.58 12.43 15.38
CA LYS A 67 -1.60 11.71 16.17
C LYS A 67 -3.02 12.14 15.81
N VAL A 68 -3.24 13.44 15.66
CA VAL A 68 -4.55 13.97 15.23
C VAL A 68 -4.91 13.47 13.84
N CYS A 69 -3.98 13.53 12.87
CA CYS A 69 -4.22 13.02 11.53
C CYS A 69 -4.53 11.50 11.53
N CYS A 70 -3.77 10.71 12.29
CA CYS A 70 -4.05 9.27 12.46
C CYS A 70 -5.43 9.01 13.10
N SER A 71 -5.93 9.93 13.91
CA SER A 71 -7.26 9.82 14.51
C SER A 71 -8.41 9.98 13.50
N LEU A 72 -8.15 10.41 12.27
CA LEU A 72 -9.16 10.65 11.23
C LEU A 72 -9.44 9.41 10.35
N CYS A 73 -8.46 8.54 10.13
CA CYS A 73 -8.61 7.33 9.31
C CYS A 73 -8.75 6.05 10.15
N VAL A 74 -9.35 5.01 9.58
CA VAL A 74 -9.25 3.65 10.12
C VAL A 74 -7.83 3.13 9.89
N ASN A 75 -7.25 2.50 10.91
CA ASN A 75 -5.89 2.01 10.94
C ASN A 75 -5.87 0.59 11.48
N CYS A 76 -4.77 -0.12 11.27
CA CYS A 76 -4.55 -1.45 11.83
C CYS A 76 -4.63 -1.42 13.37
N LYS A 77 -4.99 -2.57 13.96
CA LYS A 77 -5.02 -2.75 15.43
C LYS A 77 -3.66 -3.07 16.04
N GLY A 78 -2.63 -3.23 15.20
CA GLY A 78 -1.31 -3.76 15.57
C GLY A 78 -0.17 -2.79 15.29
N PRO A 79 1.09 -3.28 15.27
CA PRO A 79 2.23 -2.46 14.93
C PRO A 79 2.19 -2.03 13.46
N ARG A 80 2.65 -0.80 13.17
CA ARG A 80 2.78 -0.26 11.80
C ARG A 80 4.08 -0.65 11.12
N GLY A 81 5.07 -1.09 11.89
CA GLY A 81 6.38 -1.52 11.39
C GLY A 81 6.34 -2.54 10.23
N PRO A 82 5.50 -3.59 10.25
CA PRO A 82 5.36 -4.51 9.13
C PRO A 82 4.89 -3.84 7.84
N MET A 83 3.94 -2.90 7.90
CA MET A 83 3.50 -2.12 6.72
C MET A 83 4.65 -1.33 6.12
N ARG A 84 5.42 -0.62 6.95
CA ARG A 84 6.61 0.13 6.49
C ARG A 84 7.64 -0.78 5.81
N LYS A 85 7.87 -1.98 6.37
CA LYS A 85 8.76 -2.97 5.76
C LYS A 85 8.22 -3.52 4.45
N CYS A 86 6.91 -3.76 4.35
CA CYS A 86 6.27 -4.21 3.11
C CYS A 86 6.46 -3.17 1.99
N VAL A 87 6.10 -1.91 2.27
CA VAL A 87 6.23 -0.80 1.31
C VAL A 87 7.68 -0.65 0.88
N ALA A 88 8.63 -0.62 1.83
CA ALA A 88 10.05 -0.51 1.51
C ALA A 88 10.55 -1.68 0.64
N GLY A 89 10.12 -2.91 0.95
CA GLY A 89 10.46 -4.10 0.16
C GLY A 89 9.95 -4.03 -1.27
N ILE A 90 8.67 -3.69 -1.47
CA ILE A 90 8.07 -3.53 -2.80
C ILE A 90 8.78 -2.42 -3.60
N VAL A 91 9.04 -1.27 -2.98
CA VAL A 91 9.75 -0.14 -3.63
C VAL A 91 11.14 -0.56 -4.09
N VAL A 92 11.93 -1.21 -3.22
CA VAL A 92 13.28 -1.67 -3.58
C VAL A 92 13.22 -2.73 -4.69
N ALA A 93 12.34 -3.73 -4.58
CA ALA A 93 12.18 -4.77 -5.57
C ALA A 93 11.76 -4.21 -6.95
N PHE A 94 10.84 -3.24 -6.96
CA PHE A 94 10.41 -2.54 -8.18
C PHE A 94 11.56 -1.75 -8.83
N LEU A 95 12.31 -0.98 -8.04
CA LEU A 95 13.46 -0.23 -8.56
C LEU A 95 14.54 -1.17 -9.12
N ASN A 96 14.80 -2.28 -8.44
CA ASN A 96 15.73 -3.32 -8.90
C ASN A 96 15.29 -3.98 -10.21
N TYR A 97 13.99 -4.29 -10.34
CA TYR A 97 13.41 -4.83 -11.56
C TYR A 97 13.67 -3.91 -12.77
N TYR A 98 13.41 -2.61 -12.64
CA TYR A 98 13.46 -1.69 -13.80
C TYR A 98 14.81 -1.01 -14.04
N PHE A 99 15.63 -0.80 -13.00
CA PHE A 99 16.94 -0.13 -13.16
C PHE A 99 18.11 -1.10 -13.27
N TYR A 100 18.00 -2.31 -12.70
CA TYR A 100 19.10 -3.27 -12.66
C TYR A 100 18.78 -4.60 -13.34
N ASP A 101 17.58 -4.76 -13.93
CA ASP A 101 17.07 -6.01 -14.52
C ASP A 101 17.03 -7.18 -13.51
N GLU A 102 17.04 -6.88 -12.21
CA GLU A 102 16.98 -7.84 -11.12
C GLU A 102 15.52 -8.19 -10.80
N LYS A 103 14.96 -9.13 -11.55
CA LYS A 103 13.51 -9.40 -11.53
C LYS A 103 13.03 -10.28 -10.38
N LYS A 104 13.94 -11.05 -9.78
CA LYS A 104 13.62 -12.17 -8.90
C LYS A 104 12.74 -11.76 -7.72
N ASP A 105 13.14 -10.73 -6.98
CA ASP A 105 12.44 -10.35 -5.75
C ASP A 105 11.05 -9.80 -6.03
N PHE A 106 10.92 -8.96 -7.07
CA PHE A 106 9.63 -8.39 -7.46
C PHE A 106 8.67 -9.47 -7.94
N MET A 107 9.12 -10.37 -8.83
CA MET A 107 8.30 -11.49 -9.28
C MET A 107 7.96 -12.45 -8.14
N THR A 108 8.84 -12.65 -7.16
CA THR A 108 8.53 -13.47 -5.98
C THR A 108 7.38 -12.87 -5.17
N ILE A 109 7.34 -11.55 -4.98
CA ILE A 109 6.24 -10.88 -4.28
C ILE A 109 4.94 -10.95 -5.10
N VAL A 110 5.03 -10.85 -6.44
CA VAL A 110 3.89 -10.99 -7.35
C VAL A 110 3.31 -12.40 -7.31
N ASP A 111 4.16 -13.42 -7.38
CA ASP A 111 3.76 -14.83 -7.49
C ASP A 111 3.37 -15.45 -6.14
N ASP A 112 4.01 -15.03 -5.05
CA ASP A 112 3.67 -15.46 -3.69
C ASP A 112 3.57 -14.25 -2.74
N PRO A 113 2.39 -13.61 -2.65
CA PRO A 113 2.19 -12.45 -1.79
C PRO A 113 2.38 -12.72 -0.29
N ASN A 114 2.43 -14.00 0.13
CA ASN A 114 2.63 -14.37 1.54
C ASN A 114 4.06 -14.17 2.03
N VAL A 115 5.03 -13.95 1.12
CA VAL A 115 6.41 -13.60 1.51
C VAL A 115 6.49 -12.20 2.14
N ALA A 116 5.48 -11.36 1.89
CA ALA A 116 5.42 -10.01 2.44
C ALA A 116 5.17 -10.04 3.95
N PRO A 117 5.66 -9.04 4.71
CA PRO A 117 5.44 -8.97 6.16
C PRO A 117 4.00 -8.58 6.53
N VAL A 118 3.13 -8.35 5.54
CA VAL A 118 1.69 -8.05 5.68
C VAL A 118 0.90 -8.90 4.68
N LYS A 119 -0.38 -9.16 4.98
CA LYS A 119 -1.28 -9.83 4.02
C LYS A 119 -1.58 -8.88 2.85
N LEU A 120 -1.18 -9.30 1.66
CA LEU A 120 -1.48 -8.65 0.39
C LEU A 120 -2.61 -9.43 -0.28
N ASP A 121 -3.81 -8.85 -0.37
CA ASP A 121 -5.02 -9.55 -0.87
C ASP A 121 -5.21 -9.41 -2.38
N GLU A 122 -4.83 -8.25 -2.92
CA GLU A 122 -4.87 -7.97 -4.35
C GLU A 122 -3.46 -7.74 -4.84
N VAL A 123 -3.02 -8.58 -5.78
CA VAL A 123 -1.74 -8.46 -6.45
C VAL A 123 -1.97 -8.62 -7.95
N GLU A 124 -1.76 -7.54 -8.69
CA GLU A 124 -1.90 -7.51 -10.14
C GLU A 124 -0.61 -6.98 -10.75
N PHE A 125 -0.16 -7.61 -11.83
CA PHE A 125 0.98 -7.16 -12.60
C PHE A 125 0.72 -7.29 -14.10
N ASN A 126 0.61 -6.14 -14.77
CA ASN A 126 0.39 -6.03 -16.20
C ASN A 126 1.70 -5.59 -16.85
N ILE A 127 2.17 -6.36 -17.84
CA ILE A 127 3.40 -6.08 -18.60
C ILE A 127 3.06 -5.45 -19.94
#